data_AF-M3F423-F1
#
_entry.id   AF-M3F423-F1
#
_cell.length_a   1.000
_cell.length_b   1.000
_cell.length_c   1.000
_cell.angle_alpha   90.00
_cell.angle_beta   90.00
_cell.angle_gamma   90.00
#
_symmetry.space_group_name_H-M   'P 1'
#
loop_
_entity.id
_entity.type
_entity.pdbx_description
1 polymer ?
#
loop_
_entity_poly.entity_id
_entity_poly.type
_entity_poly.pdbx_seq_one_letter_code
_entity_poly.pdbx_strand_id
1 'polypeptide(L)'
;MQEDTQVHVGIHLQPGTLTLTRNGKDFAAYHALVQFASVGANPWAAQEVKFSTKGPDGETAGLTVDLLNDAWSGPRDGLPAAIWQVVALAATSAGDVGITYATPGRS
;
A
#
# COMPACT_ATOMS: atom_id res chain seq x y z
N MET A 1 -8.80 25.56 -5.15
CA MET A 1 -8.10 24.26 -5.03
C MET A 1 -9.16 23.25 -4.68
N GLN A 2 -9.32 22.20 -5.47
CA GLN A 2 -10.22 21.11 -5.14
C GLN A 2 -9.50 20.25 -4.10
N GLU A 3 -10.13 20.00 -2.95
CA GLU A 3 -9.55 19.13 -1.93
C GLU A 3 -9.58 17.68 -2.43
N ASP A 4 -8.43 17.02 -2.38
CA ASP A 4 -8.32 15.62 -2.73
C ASP A 4 -9.12 14.80 -1.70
N THR A 5 -10.04 13.96 -2.17
CA THR A 5 -10.71 13.02 -1.27
C THR A 5 -9.74 11.88 -0.98
N GLN A 6 -9.48 11.63 0.30
CA GLN A 6 -8.56 10.59 0.76
C GLN A 6 -9.32 9.50 1.51
N VAL A 7 -9.00 8.25 1.22
CA VAL A 7 -9.53 7.06 1.89
C VAL A 7 -8.37 6.21 2.35
N HIS A 8 -8.37 5.84 3.62
CA HIS A 8 -7.42 4.91 4.21
C HIS A 8 -8.08 3.56 4.45
N VAL A 9 -7.48 2.50 3.93
CA VAL A 9 -7.98 1.13 4.08
C VAL A 9 -6.96 0.30 4.83
N GLY A 10 -7.36 -0.22 5.98
CA GLY A 10 -6.53 -1.09 6.83
C GLY A 10 -6.70 -2.56 6.48
N ILE A 11 -5.60 -3.29 6.41
CA ILE A 11 -5.55 -4.74 6.26
C ILE A 11 -4.78 -5.32 7.43
N HIS A 12 -5.40 -6.29 8.11
CA HIS A 12 -4.71 -7.13 9.07
C HIS A 12 -3.97 -8.24 8.31
N LEU A 13 -2.67 -8.35 8.57
CA LEU A 13 -1.82 -9.39 7.99
C LEU A 13 -1.52 -10.43 9.07
N GLN A 14 -1.65 -11.70 8.72
CA GLN A 14 -1.20 -12.74 9.63
C GLN A 14 0.33 -12.67 9.76
N PRO A 15 0.89 -12.85 10.99
CA PRO A 15 2.33 -12.91 11.17
C PRO A 15 2.97 -13.95 10.23
N GLY A 16 4.01 -13.54 9.51
CA GLY A 16 4.72 -14.41 8.55
C GLY A 16 4.14 -14.42 7.13
N THR A 17 3.02 -13.74 6.87
CA THR A 17 2.47 -13.58 5.51
C THR A 17 3.33 -12.68 4.62
N LEU A 18 3.88 -11.61 5.20
CA LEU A 18 4.70 -10.64 4.47
C LEU A 18 5.91 -10.24 5.31
N THR A 19 7.09 -10.45 4.73
CA THR A 19 8.36 -9.98 5.27
C THR A 19 8.87 -8.84 4.42
N LEU A 20 9.20 -7.73 5.06
CA LEU A 20 9.79 -6.55 4.44
C LEU A 20 11.25 -6.48 4.83
N THR A 21 12.15 -6.42 3.85
CA THR A 21 13.58 -6.26 4.10
C THR A 21 13.96 -4.80 3.93
N ARG A 22 14.50 -4.18 4.98
CA ARG A 22 15.05 -2.82 4.94
C ARG A 22 16.47 -2.83 5.49
N ASN A 23 17.42 -2.33 4.70
CA ASN A 23 18.84 -2.28 5.07
C ASN A 23 19.40 -3.64 5.53
N GLY A 24 18.98 -4.73 4.87
CA GLY A 24 19.41 -6.09 5.20
C GLY A 24 18.78 -6.70 6.47
N LYS A 25 17.81 -6.02 7.10
CA LYS A 25 17.03 -6.54 8.22
C LYS A 25 15.61 -6.88 7.79
N ASP A 26 15.11 -8.00 8.28
CA ASP A 26 13.77 -8.49 7.99
C ASP A 26 12.77 -8.04 9.04
N PHE A 27 11.61 -7.59 8.57
CA PHE A 27 10.52 -7.10 9.39
C PHE A 27 9.23 -7.83 9.01
N ALA A 28 8.60 -8.49 9.98
CA ALA A 28 7.33 -9.18 9.77
C ALA A 28 6.18 -8.17 9.84
N ALA A 29 5.49 -7.94 8.73
CA ALA A 29 4.34 -7.06 8.68
C ALA A 29 3.11 -7.76 9.29
N TYR A 30 2.39 -7.06 10.16
CA TYR A 30 1.14 -7.55 10.77
C TYR A 30 -0.06 -6.63 10.51
N HIS A 31 0.19 -5.43 9.99
CA HIS A 31 -0.86 -4.53 9.53
C HIS A 31 -0.35 -3.69 8.36
N ALA A 32 -1.23 -3.39 7.41
CA ALA A 32 -0.96 -2.48 6.29
C ALA A 32 -2.09 -1.46 6.18
N LEU A 33 -1.76 -0.19 5.99
CA LEU A 33 -2.70 0.89 5.75
C LEU A 33 -2.43 1.46 4.36
N VAL A 34 -3.35 1.30 3.42
CA VAL A 34 -3.23 1.80 2.06
C VAL A 34 -3.99 3.11 1.95
N GLN A 35 -3.32 4.14 1.42
CA GLN A 35 -3.93 5.44 1.12
C GLN A 35 -4.33 5.50 -0.34
N PHE A 36 -5.62 5.71 -0.60
CA PHE A 36 -6.16 6.05 -1.90
C PHE A 36 -6.55 7.52 -1.91
N ALA A 37 -6.32 8.19 -3.03
CA ALA A 37 -6.80 9.54 -3.25
C ALA A 37 -7.49 9.67 -4.61
N SER A 38 -8.52 10.52 -4.67
CA SER A 38 -9.15 10.92 -5.92
C SER A 38 -9.36 12.43 -5.93
N VAL A 39 -9.18 13.03 -7.10
CA VAL A 39 -9.43 14.45 -7.35
C VAL A 39 -10.68 14.58 -8.21
N GLY A 40 -11.78 15.07 -7.62
CA GLY A 40 -13.05 15.25 -8.33
C GLY A 40 -13.66 13.94 -8.82
N ALA A 41 -13.90 13.82 -10.13
CA ALA A 41 -14.49 12.63 -10.76
C ALA A 41 -13.43 11.64 -11.32
N ASN A 42 -12.16 11.83 -10.99
CA ASN A 42 -11.09 10.98 -11.48
C ASN A 42 -11.05 9.62 -10.76
N PRO A 43 -10.48 8.58 -11.40
CA PRO A 43 -10.24 7.31 -10.74
C PRO A 43 -9.37 7.46 -9.49
N TRP A 44 -9.58 6.59 -8.51
CA TRP A 44 -8.74 6.52 -7.32
C TRP A 44 -7.32 6.10 -7.68
N ALA A 45 -6.33 6.81 -7.14
CA ALA A 45 -4.92 6.45 -7.20
C ALA A 45 -4.44 5.98 -5.82
N ALA A 46 -3.72 4.85 -5.78
CA ALA A 46 -3.04 4.42 -4.57
C ALA A 46 -1.73 5.22 -4.41
N GLN A 47 -1.59 5.94 -3.30
CA GLN A 47 -0.47 6.86 -3.09
C GLN A 47 0.67 6.21 -2.30
N GLU A 48 0.34 5.55 -1.19
CA GLU A 48 1.30 4.93 -0.30
C GLU A 48 0.71 3.73 0.46
N VAL A 49 1.58 2.86 0.94
CA VAL A 49 1.25 1.83 1.93
C VAL A 49 2.11 2.02 3.17
N LYS A 50 1.47 2.10 4.34
CA LYS A 50 2.14 2.13 5.64
C LYS A 50 1.98 0.77 6.32
N PHE A 51 3.09 0.08 6.52
CA PHE A 51 3.14 -1.18 7.25
C PHE A 51 3.49 -0.96 8.71
N SER A 52 2.74 -1.61 9.59
CA SER A 52 3.16 -1.85 10.97
C SER A 52 3.82 -3.23 11.01
N THR A 53 5.05 -3.26 11.51
CA THR A 53 5.92 -4.43 11.44
C THR A 53 6.58 -4.72 12.77
N LYS A 54 7.03 -5.96 12.97
CA LYS A 54 7.94 -6.35 14.06
C LYS A 54 9.31 -6.69 13.50
N GLY A 55 10.35 -6.08 14.06
CA GLY A 55 11.74 -6.39 13.74
C GLY A 55 12.23 -7.66 14.44
N PRO A 56 13.48 -8.07 14.16
CA PRO A 56 14.08 -9.26 14.76
C PRO A 56 14.21 -9.16 16.29
N ASP A 57 14.36 -7.93 16.80
CA ASP A 57 14.46 -7.64 18.24
C ASP A 57 13.08 -7.62 18.93
N GLY A 58 12.00 -7.91 18.19
CA GLY A 58 10.62 -7.86 18.68
C GLY A 58 10.00 -6.46 18.75
N GLU A 59 10.80 -5.41 18.53
CA GLU A 59 10.33 -4.02 18.47
C GLU A 59 9.42 -3.77 17.28
N THR A 60 8.42 -2.91 17.48
CA THR A 60 7.51 -2.48 16.42
C THR A 60 8.09 -1.33 15.62
N ALA A 61 8.03 -1.41 14.30
CA ALA A 61 8.48 -0.35 13.40
C ALA A 61 7.43 -0.04 12.32
N GLY A 62 7.36 1.23 11.92
CA GLY A 62 6.59 1.69 10.77
C GLY A 62 7.45 1.73 9.51
N LEU A 63 6.96 1.12 8.42
CA LEU A 63 7.59 1.18 7.10
C LEU A 63 6.61 1.76 6.09
N THR A 64 7.00 2.85 5.42
CA THR A 64 6.20 3.47 4.37
C THR A 64 6.78 3.11 3.00
N VAL A 65 5.90 2.77 2.05
CA VAL A 65 6.24 2.53 0.65
C VAL A 65 5.42 3.48 -0.21
N ASP A 66 6.10 4.42 -0.87
CA ASP A 66 5.48 5.30 -1.88
C ASP A 66 5.15 4.49 -3.14
N LEU A 67 3.90 4.55 -3.57
CA LEU A 67 3.37 3.81 -4.71
C LEU A 67 3.39 4.60 -6.01
N LEU A 68 3.59 5.92 -5.95
CA LEU A 68 3.65 6.77 -7.12
C LEU A 68 5.08 6.95 -7.63
N ASN A 69 5.21 7.14 -8.94
CA ASN A 69 6.47 7.55 -9.56
C ASN A 69 6.87 8.97 -9.11
N ASP A 70 8.11 9.37 -9.40
CA ASP A 70 8.64 10.69 -9.00
C ASP A 70 7.86 11.88 -9.60
N ALA A 71 7.11 11.62 -10.68
CA ALA A 71 6.24 12.59 -11.34
C ALA A 71 4.80 12.58 -10.78
N TRP A 72 4.50 11.79 -9.74
CA TRP A 72 3.21 11.66 -9.09
C TRP A 72 2.04 11.32 -10.03
N SER A 73 2.34 10.72 -11.18
CA SER A 73 1.40 10.57 -12.31
C SER A 73 1.00 9.12 -12.58
N GLY A 74 1.61 8.17 -11.89
CA GLY A 74 1.36 6.74 -12.12
C GLY A 74 2.10 5.85 -11.13
N PRO A 75 1.91 4.52 -11.23
CA PRO A 75 2.54 3.56 -10.34
C PRO A 75 4.07 3.65 -10.44
N ARG A 76 4.73 3.45 -9.30
CA ARG A 76 6.19 3.38 -9.21
C ARG A 76 6.69 2.06 -9.78
N ASP A 77 7.66 2.15 -10.68
CA ASP A 77 8.35 0.98 -11.21
C ASP A 77 9.25 0.31 -10.16
N GLY A 78 9.47 -0.99 -10.32
CA GLY A 78 10.39 -1.77 -9.48
C GLY A 78 9.86 -2.11 -8.08
N LEU A 79 8.62 -1.76 -7.75
CA LEU A 79 8.00 -2.20 -6.51
C LEU A 79 7.69 -3.71 -6.56
N PRO A 80 7.94 -4.46 -5.48
CA PRO A 80 7.62 -5.88 -5.42
C PRO A 80 6.12 -6.14 -5.64
N ALA A 81 5.79 -7.19 -6.39
CA ALA A 81 4.41 -7.59 -6.68
C ALA A 81 3.56 -7.77 -5.41
N ALA A 82 4.16 -8.21 -4.30
CA ALA A 82 3.49 -8.37 -3.02
C ALA A 82 2.91 -7.05 -2.47
N ILE A 83 3.55 -5.92 -2.73
CA ILE A 83 3.02 -4.60 -2.34
C ILE A 83 1.74 -4.30 -3.12
N TRP A 84 1.74 -4.55 -4.43
CA TRP A 84 0.56 -4.36 -5.25
C TRP A 84 -0.58 -5.32 -4.90
N GLN A 85 -0.27 -6.53 -4.42
CA GLN A 85 -1.29 -7.44 -3.89
C GLN A 85 -1.97 -6.89 -2.63
N VAL A 86 -1.22 -6.25 -1.72
CA VAL A 86 -1.78 -5.56 -0.56
C VAL A 86 -2.71 -4.43 -1.01
N VAL A 87 -2.30 -3.64 -2.02
CA VAL A 87 -3.14 -2.56 -2.59
C VAL A 87 -4.44 -3.13 -3.20
N ALA A 88 -4.36 -4.21 -3.98
CA ALA A 88 -5.52 -4.83 -4.59
C ALA A 88 -6.49 -5.41 -3.54
N LEU A 89 -5.96 -6.02 -2.46
CA LEU A 89 -6.77 -6.52 -1.35
C LEU A 89 -7.49 -5.36 -0.62
N ALA A 90 -6.80 -4.23 -0.45
CA ALA A 90 -7.36 -3.04 0.18
C ALA A 90 -8.48 -2.45 -0.68
N ALA A 91 -8.24 -2.29 -1.98
CA ALA A 91 -9.25 -1.83 -2.93
C ALA A 91 -10.49 -2.75 -2.94
N THR A 92 -10.28 -4.07 -2.94
CA THR A 92 -11.38 -5.06 -2.88
C THR A 92 -12.20 -4.90 -1.61
N SER A 93 -11.54 -4.68 -0.47
CA SER A 93 -12.21 -4.46 0.82
C SER A 93 -12.97 -3.12 0.88
N ALA A 94 -12.55 -2.15 0.08
CA ALA A 94 -13.21 -0.85 -0.11
C ALA A 94 -14.08 -0.81 -1.37
N GLY A 95 -14.50 -1.96 -1.90
CA GLY A 95 -15.31 -2.05 -3.12
C GLY A 95 -16.62 -1.26 -3.05
N ASP A 96 -17.21 -1.15 -1.86
CA ASP A 96 -18.41 -0.32 -1.62
C ASP A 96 -18.17 1.19 -1.80
N VAL A 97 -16.90 1.62 -1.76
CA VAL A 97 -16.46 3.01 -2.00
C VAL A 97 -16.07 3.23 -3.47
N GLY A 98 -16.22 2.21 -4.32
CA GLY A 98 -15.92 2.28 -5.75
C GLY A 98 -14.42 2.27 -6.07
N ILE A 99 -13.56 1.89 -5.11
CA ILE A 99 -12.12 1.76 -5.33
C ILE A 99 -11.86 0.42 -6.03
N THR A 100 -11.36 0.46 -7.26
CA THR A 100 -10.93 -0.73 -8.00
C THR A 100 -9.47 -0.59 -8.38
N TYR A 101 -8.67 -1.62 -8.13
CA TYR A 101 -7.25 -1.64 -8.46
C TYR A 101 -6.87 -3.01 -9.02
N ALA A 102 -6.34 -3.02 -10.24
CA ALA A 102 -5.67 -4.19 -10.77
C ALA A 102 -4.18 -4.08 -10.39
N THR A 103 -3.58 -5.18 -9.94
CA THR A 103 -2.11 -5.26 -9.83
C THR A 103 -1.50 -4.91 -11.19
N PRO A 104 -0.56 -3.95 -11.27
CA PRO A 104 0.18 -3.68 -12.50
C PRO A 104 0.75 -5.00 -13.01
N GLY A 105 0.47 -5.31 -14.27
CA GLY A 105 0.68 -6.63 -14.84
C GLY A 105 2.10 -7.15 -14.58
N ARG A 106 2.17 -8.42 -14.16
CA ARG A 106 3.38 -9.23 -14.21
C ARG A 106 3.68 -9.46 -15.70
N SER A 107 4.34 -8.51 -16.35
CA SER A 107 4.90 -8.71 -17.70
C SER A 107 6.15 -9.56 -17.62
#